data_AF-A0A7X2SXR4-F1
#
_entry.id   AF-A0A7X2SXR4-F1
#
_cell.length_a   1.000
_cell.length_b   1.000
_cell.length_c   1.000
_cell.angle_alpha   90.00
_cell.angle_beta   90.00
_cell.angle_gamma   90.00
#
_symmetry.space_group_name_H-M   'P 1'
#
loop_
_entity.id
_entity.type
_entity.pdbx_description
1 polymer ?
#
loop_
_entity_poly.entity_id
_entity_poly.type
_entity_poly.pdbx_seq_one_letter_code
_entity_poly.pdbx_strand_id
1 'polypeptide(L)'
;KALLQAADKLSESGQSVEALIKSISREIDVVCAREGLAEDELKNHILRLIRQGSQTLIKEPEKDKTQATALWSFADKDRFARKKVRGRMFSYEFNRQSKELQEELDKVITETLKKYLNR
;
A
#
# COMPACT_ATOMS: atom_id res chain seq x y z
N LYS A 1 13.22 1.39 -26.39
CA LYS A 1 11.76 1.35 -26.13
C LYS A 1 11.41 1.06 -24.66
N ALA A 2 12.11 0.15 -23.96
CA ALA A 2 11.79 -0.20 -22.58
C ALA A 2 11.91 0.94 -21.55
N LEU A 3 12.95 1.78 -21.67
CA LEU A 3 13.17 2.93 -20.77
C LEU A 3 12.12 4.02 -20.94
N LEU A 4 11.77 4.32 -22.19
CA LEU A 4 10.71 5.27 -22.53
C LEU A 4 9.37 4.83 -21.91
N GLN A 5 9.00 3.56 -22.09
CA GLN A 5 7.79 3.00 -21.48
C GLN A 5 7.78 3.05 -19.94
N ALA A 6 8.94 2.94 -19.28
CA ALA A 6 9.03 3.07 -17.83
C ALA A 6 8.85 4.53 -17.38
N ALA A 7 9.45 5.47 -18.13
CA ALA A 7 9.31 6.90 -17.87
C ALA A 7 7.88 7.39 -18.10
N ASP A 8 7.24 6.97 -19.20
CA ASP A 8 5.84 7.31 -19.52
C ASP A 8 4.90 6.83 -18.40
N LYS A 9 5.06 5.57 -17.96
CA LYS A 9 4.24 5.00 -16.87
C LYS A 9 4.48 5.67 -15.51
N LEU A 10 5.70 6.08 -15.21
CA LEU A 10 6.00 6.82 -13.98
C LEU A 10 5.34 8.19 -13.99
N SER A 11 5.42 8.90 -15.12
CA SER A 11 4.74 10.18 -15.35
C SER A 11 3.22 10.05 -15.19
N GLU A 12 2.61 9.04 -15.81
CA GLU A 12 1.17 8.73 -15.67
C GLU A 12 0.76 8.43 -14.21
N SER A 13 1.65 7.82 -13.43
CA SER A 13 1.41 7.50 -12.01
C SER A 13 1.77 8.63 -11.02
N GLY A 14 2.21 9.80 -11.51
CA GLY A 14 2.62 10.93 -10.68
C GLY A 14 3.94 10.72 -9.91
N GLN A 15 4.76 9.77 -10.33
CA GLN A 15 6.02 9.44 -9.68
C GLN A 15 7.22 9.99 -10.44
N SER A 16 8.24 10.44 -9.72
CA SER A 16 9.43 11.05 -10.31
C SER A 16 10.45 10.01 -10.73
N VAL A 17 11.16 10.31 -11.82
CA VAL A 17 12.34 9.54 -12.26
C VAL A 17 13.42 9.52 -11.18
N GLU A 18 13.53 10.58 -10.37
CA GLU A 18 14.46 10.68 -9.24
C GLU A 18 14.17 9.65 -8.14
N ALA A 19 12.89 9.42 -7.82
CA ALA A 19 12.48 8.37 -6.87
C ALA A 19 12.83 6.96 -7.38
N LEU A 20 12.68 6.74 -8.70
CA LEU A 20 13.13 5.51 -9.36
C LEU A 20 14.64 5.32 -9.25
N ILE A 21 15.43 6.34 -9.58
CA ILE A 21 16.89 6.26 -9.49
C ILE A 21 17.28 5.90 -8.06
N LYS A 22 16.73 6.60 -7.06
CA LYS A 22 17.03 6.34 -5.65
C LYS A 22 16.68 4.92 -5.21
N SER A 23 15.59 4.33 -5.72
CA SER A 23 15.18 2.98 -5.33
C SER A 23 16.08 1.89 -5.91
N ILE A 24 16.64 2.09 -7.11
CA ILE A 24 17.46 1.09 -7.81
C ILE A 24 18.97 1.32 -7.70
N SER A 25 19.44 2.51 -7.30
CA SER A 25 20.87 2.87 -7.27
C SER A 25 21.73 1.83 -6.55
N ARG A 26 21.30 1.38 -5.36
CA ARG A 26 22.05 0.40 -4.58
C ARG A 26 22.20 -0.95 -5.28
N GLU A 27 21.16 -1.38 -6.00
CA GLU A 27 21.15 -2.64 -6.75
C GLU A 27 22.00 -2.53 -8.02
N ILE A 28 22.00 -1.35 -8.66
CA ILE A 28 22.88 -1.04 -9.79
C ILE A 28 24.35 -1.08 -9.34
N ASP A 29 24.70 -0.46 -8.20
CA ASP A 29 26.07 -0.44 -7.69
C ASP A 29 26.59 -1.87 -7.42
N VAL A 30 25.75 -2.73 -6.86
CA VAL A 30 26.07 -4.15 -6.63
C VAL A 30 26.30 -4.89 -7.95
N VAL A 31 25.53 -4.57 -8.98
CA VAL A 31 25.62 -5.22 -10.29
C VAL A 31 26.83 -4.74 -11.09
N CYS A 32 27.18 -3.45 -10.98
CA CYS A 32 28.39 -2.88 -11.55
C CYS A 32 29.67 -3.37 -10.85
N ALA A 33 29.61 -3.68 -9.56
CA ALA A 33 30.74 -4.23 -8.81
C ALA A 33 31.01 -5.73 -9.07
N ARG A 34 30.17 -6.42 -9.86
CA ARG A 34 30.37 -7.82 -10.21
C ARG A 34 31.38 -7.97 -11.33
N GLU A 35 32.52 -8.55 -11.02
CA GLU A 35 33.51 -8.94 -12.03
C GLU A 35 33.04 -10.20 -12.79
N GLY A 36 33.26 -10.24 -14.11
CA GLY A 36 32.97 -11.40 -14.96
C GLY A 36 31.65 -11.40 -15.73
N LEU A 37 30.85 -10.33 -15.64
CA LEU A 37 29.66 -10.16 -16.50
C LEU A 37 30.04 -9.57 -17.85
N ALA A 38 29.50 -10.12 -18.93
CA ALA A 38 29.60 -9.49 -20.25
C ALA A 38 28.76 -8.20 -20.28
N GLU A 39 29.18 -7.21 -21.09
CA GLU A 39 28.50 -5.91 -21.19
C GLU A 39 27.00 -6.03 -21.51
N ASP A 40 26.63 -6.99 -22.36
CA ASP A 40 25.24 -7.26 -22.71
C ASP A 40 24.42 -7.83 -21.53
N GLU A 41 25.04 -8.64 -20.68
CA GLU A 41 24.39 -9.16 -19.47
C GLU A 41 24.20 -8.06 -18.44
N LEU A 42 25.22 -7.21 -18.26
CA LEU A 42 25.15 -6.04 -17.38
C LEU A 42 24.02 -5.10 -17.81
N LYS A 43 23.96 -4.76 -19.10
CA LYS A 43 22.90 -3.94 -19.69
C LYS A 43 21.52 -4.55 -19.49
N ASN A 44 21.37 -5.85 -19.72
CA ASN A 44 20.10 -6.55 -19.53
C ASN A 44 19.67 -6.59 -18.05
N HIS A 45 20.64 -6.69 -17.14
CA HIS A 45 20.38 -6.67 -15.70
C HIS A 45 19.90 -5.30 -15.24
N ILE A 46 20.60 -4.23 -15.64
CA ILE A 46 20.21 -2.84 -15.35
C ILE A 46 18.82 -2.54 -15.93
N LEU A 47 18.53 -3.00 -17.16
CA LEU A 47 17.21 -2.84 -17.76
C LEU A 47 16.10 -3.59 -16.99
N ARG A 48 16.39 -4.75 -16.39
CA ARG A 48 15.44 -5.43 -15.49
C ARG A 48 15.22 -4.64 -14.21
N LEU A 49 16.29 -4.15 -13.57
CA LEU A 49 16.21 -3.36 -12.35
C LEU A 49 15.33 -2.12 -12.56
N ILE A 50 15.53 -1.39 -13.67
CA ILE A 50 14.72 -0.22 -14.01
C ILE A 50 13.24 -0.60 -14.19
N ARG A 51 12.94 -1.69 -14.90
CA ARG A 51 11.55 -2.16 -15.07
C ARG A 51 10.92 -2.55 -13.74
N GLN A 52 11.64 -3.30 -12.91
CA GLN A 52 11.15 -3.77 -11.62
C GLN A 52 10.94 -2.61 -10.65
N GLY A 53 11.92 -1.71 -10.55
CA GLY A 53 11.84 -0.47 -9.79
C GLY A 53 10.62 0.35 -10.21
N SER A 54 10.40 0.55 -11.52
CA SER A 54 9.24 1.29 -12.02
C SER A 54 7.92 0.63 -11.63
N GLN A 55 7.82 -0.71 -11.70
CA GLN A 55 6.60 -1.42 -11.33
C GLN A 55 6.33 -1.39 -9.83
N THR A 56 7.36 -1.49 -8.99
CA THR A 56 7.24 -1.37 -7.54
C THR A 56 6.77 0.03 -7.15
N LEU A 57 7.35 1.05 -7.77
CA LEU A 57 6.97 2.44 -7.61
C LEU A 57 5.52 2.70 -8.06
N ILE A 58 5.14 2.23 -9.26
CA ILE A 58 3.75 2.30 -9.76
C ILE A 58 2.76 1.48 -8.89
N LYS A 59 3.21 0.43 -8.20
CA LYS A 59 2.42 -0.32 -7.20
C LYS A 59 2.36 0.38 -5.83
N GLU A 60 3.28 1.29 -5.56
CA GLU A 60 3.35 2.09 -4.34
C GLU A 60 2.48 3.38 -4.31
N PRO A 61 1.33 3.54 -5.00
CA PRO A 61 0.29 4.47 -4.54
C PRO A 61 -0.71 3.74 -3.63
N GLU A 62 -0.26 2.81 -2.78
CA GLU A 62 -1.14 2.12 -1.81
C GLU A 62 -1.39 2.90 -0.52
N LYS A 63 -0.96 4.16 -0.42
CA LYS A 63 -1.32 5.00 0.74
C LYS A 63 -2.81 5.30 0.85
N ASP A 64 -3.63 4.96 -0.15
CA ASP A 64 -5.04 5.33 -0.18
C ASP A 64 -6.03 4.20 -0.54
N LYS A 65 -5.58 2.93 -0.57
CA LYS A 65 -6.53 1.82 -0.68
C LYS A 65 -7.22 1.60 0.67
N THR A 66 -8.55 1.62 0.65
CA THR A 66 -9.36 1.28 1.82
C THR A 66 -9.21 -0.20 2.11
N GLN A 67 -8.50 -0.54 3.19
CA GLN A 67 -8.38 -1.92 3.67
C GLN A 67 -9.59 -2.23 4.55
N ALA A 68 -10.40 -3.21 4.14
CA ALA A 68 -11.52 -3.69 4.93
C ALA A 68 -11.15 -5.04 5.58
N THR A 69 -11.11 -5.07 6.91
CA THR A 69 -10.86 -6.27 7.72
C THR A 69 -12.15 -6.70 8.40
N ALA A 70 -12.58 -7.95 8.19
CA ALA A 70 -13.73 -8.50 8.91
C ALA A 70 -13.40 -8.63 10.42
N LEU A 71 -14.22 -8.03 11.27
CA LEU A 71 -14.17 -8.25 12.72
C LEU A 71 -14.93 -9.52 13.09
N TRP A 72 -16.01 -9.79 12.37
CA TRP A 72 -16.81 -11.00 12.51
C TRP A 72 -17.45 -11.36 11.18
N SER A 73 -17.48 -12.67 10.90
CA SER A 73 -18.14 -13.22 9.70
C SER A 73 -19.50 -13.79 10.09
N PHE A 74 -20.54 -13.41 9.36
CA PHE A 74 -21.88 -13.94 9.53
C PHE A 74 -22.23 -14.84 8.33
N ALA A 75 -23.17 -15.77 8.52
CA ALA A 75 -23.69 -16.58 7.43
C ALA A 75 -24.58 -15.77 6.46
N ASP A 76 -25.20 -14.71 6.96
CA ASP A 76 -26.01 -13.78 6.18
C ASP A 76 -25.10 -12.77 5.45
N LYS A 77 -25.22 -12.69 4.13
CA LYS A 77 -24.46 -11.77 3.26
C LYS A 77 -24.72 -10.31 3.58
N ASP A 78 -25.90 -9.98 4.09
CA ASP A 78 -26.28 -8.62 4.46
C ASP A 78 -25.92 -8.27 5.91
N ARG A 79 -25.37 -9.21 6.68
CA ARG A 79 -24.93 -8.96 8.06
C ARG A 79 -23.41 -8.95 8.10
N PHE A 80 -22.83 -7.83 8.55
CA PHE A 80 -21.38 -7.71 8.66
C PHE A 80 -20.95 -6.85 9.84
N ALA A 81 -19.74 -7.12 10.31
CA ALA A 81 -19.00 -6.30 11.25
C ALA A 81 -17.56 -6.23 10.74
N ARG A 82 -17.10 -5.04 10.33
CA ARG A 82 -15.78 -4.87 9.71
C ARG A 82 -15.15 -3.55 10.12
N LYS A 83 -13.83 -3.52 10.12
CA LYS A 83 -13.02 -2.31 10.24
C LYS A 83 -12.55 -1.90 8.86
N LYS A 84 -12.71 -0.63 8.50
CA LYS A 84 -12.09 -0.03 7.32
C LYS A 84 -10.98 0.92 7.75
N VAL A 85 -9.87 0.88 7.03
CA VAL A 85 -8.74 1.79 7.22
C VAL A 85 -8.38 2.40 5.87
N ARG A 86 -8.37 3.73 5.80
CA ARG A 86 -7.95 4.51 4.64
C ARG A 86 -7.00 5.61 5.11
N GLY A 87 -5.70 5.42 4.86
CA GLY A 87 -4.67 6.34 5.37
C GLY A 87 -4.72 6.47 6.89
N ARG A 88 -4.89 7.70 7.40
CA ARG A 88 -5.03 7.98 8.85
C ARG A 88 -6.45 7.81 9.37
N MET A 89 -7.43 7.67 8.49
CA MET A 89 -8.82 7.48 8.86
C MET A 89 -9.11 6.00 9.05
N PHE A 90 -9.81 5.65 10.12
CA PHE A 90 -10.38 4.33 10.30
C PHE A 90 -11.86 4.45 10.69
N SER A 91 -12.67 3.49 10.29
CA SER A 91 -14.07 3.38 10.65
C SER A 91 -14.43 1.94 11.00
N TYR A 92 -15.42 1.79 11.88
CA TYR A 92 -16.05 0.51 12.19
C TYR A 92 -17.43 0.51 11.55
N GLU A 93 -17.72 -0.49 10.71
CA GLU A 93 -18.99 -0.63 10.02
C GLU A 93 -19.70 -1.90 10.47
N PHE A 94 -20.95 -1.73 10.90
CA PHE A 94 -21.84 -2.80 11.33
C PHE A 94 -23.13 -2.71 10.52
N ASN A 95 -23.64 -3.84 10.02
CA ASN A 95 -24.96 -3.91 9.38
C ASN A 95 -25.84 -4.96 10.03
N ARG A 96 -27.14 -4.67 10.15
CA ARG A 96 -28.18 -5.54 10.72
C ARG A 96 -27.79 -6.12 12.11
N GLN A 97 -27.44 -5.23 13.04
CA GLN A 97 -27.15 -5.59 14.44
C GLN A 97 -28.28 -5.18 15.39
N SER A 98 -28.43 -5.88 16.50
CA SER A 98 -29.42 -5.57 17.53
C SER A 98 -29.16 -4.20 18.17
N LYS A 99 -30.21 -3.58 18.70
CA LYS A 99 -30.11 -2.29 19.40
C LYS A 99 -29.23 -2.37 20.65
N GLU A 100 -29.34 -3.47 21.39
CA GLU A 100 -28.49 -3.75 22.56
C GLU A 100 -27.00 -3.71 22.23
N LEU A 101 -26.60 -4.30 21.09
CA LEU A 101 -25.20 -4.27 20.66
C LEU A 101 -24.75 -2.85 20.29
N GLN A 102 -25.63 -2.04 19.67
CA GLN A 102 -25.32 -0.65 19.35
C GLN A 102 -25.11 0.18 20.62
N GLU A 103 -26.01 0.06 21.60
CA GLU A 103 -25.93 0.78 22.87
C GLU A 103 -24.65 0.44 23.66
N GLU A 104 -24.26 -0.85 23.70
CA GLU A 104 -23.03 -1.26 24.37
C GLU A 104 -21.77 -0.76 23.64
N LEU A 105 -21.75 -0.82 22.30
CA LEU A 105 -20.64 -0.29 21.50
C LEU A 105 -20.49 1.22 21.71
N ASP A 106 -21.58 1.98 21.69
CA ASP A 106 -21.56 3.43 21.88
C ASP A 106 -21.01 3.81 23.25
N LYS A 107 -21.42 3.08 24.30
CA LYS A 107 -20.91 3.27 25.66
C LYS A 107 -19.41 3.01 25.73
N VAL A 108 -18.95 1.84 25.26
CA VAL A 108 -17.54 1.44 25.32
C VAL A 108 -16.65 2.38 24.48
N ILE A 109 -17.10 2.78 23.29
CA ILE A 109 -16.38 3.72 22.42
C ILE A 109 -16.25 5.07 23.13
N THR A 110 -17.35 5.59 23.69
CA THR A 110 -17.35 6.89 24.37
C THR A 110 -16.43 6.89 25.59
N GLU A 111 -16.50 5.86 26.43
CA GLU A 111 -15.64 5.70 27.61
C GLU A 111 -14.15 5.60 27.21
N THR A 112 -13.86 4.85 26.15
CA THR A 112 -12.51 4.71 25.61
C THR A 112 -11.98 6.04 25.09
N LEU A 113 -12.77 6.77 24.30
CA LEU A 113 -12.39 8.09 23.79
C LEU A 113 -12.12 9.08 24.94
N LYS A 114 -12.98 9.11 25.96
CA LYS A 114 -12.76 9.93 27.16
C LYS A 114 -11.44 9.58 27.85
N LYS A 115 -11.11 8.29 28.00
CA LYS A 115 -9.87 7.84 28.65
C LYS A 115 -8.60 8.32 27.92
N TYR A 116 -8.61 8.38 26.60
CA TYR A 116 -7.42 8.68 25.80
C TYR A 116 -7.33 10.13 25.31
N LEU A 117 -8.47 10.82 25.12
CA LEU A 117 -8.53 12.18 24.56
C LEU A 117 -8.82 13.26 25.60
N ASN A 118 -9.29 12.90 26.79
CA ASN A 118 -9.57 13.86 27.88
C ASN A 118 -8.35 14.02 28.81
N ARG A 119 -7.14 13.90 28.26
CA ARG A 119 -5.87 14.14 28.94
C ARG A 119 -5.37 15.55 28.69
#